data_AF-A0A074SKL5-F1
#
_entry.id   AF-A0A074SKL5-F1
#
_cell.length_a   1.000
_cell.length_b   1.000
_cell.length_c   1.000
_cell.angle_alpha   90.00
_cell.angle_beta   90.00
_cell.angle_gamma   90.00
#
_symmetry.space_group_name_H-M   'P 1'
#
loop_
_entity.id
_entity.type
_entity.pdbx_description
1 polymer ?
#
loop_
_entity_poly.entity_id
_entity_poly.type
_entity_poly.pdbx_seq_one_letter_code
_entity_poly.pdbx_strand_id
1 'polypeptide(L)'
;MSPLKVISTLPPNFQPVTEQLLKFISPHVKSSSDGPKFFDWAGFKYALDDYPGVDIVIEGFDSPSTSKVAFKELPLQTTNSLIVTLSMPIAKDSVIAALKPLFTDLQSAKDKGVASFKQISPGDPSKRPPVPAVHGWECRLLLLAEKPSRTSDFSAMVGTVQIASPKLSTEEKWYALDEASTEEITLNVTVMKLGVEAGFQGLSLALTYFDVVSTLPQDFKETAGQLVNFFSPHVNEISSGVKQLNWASLKDSVDDYPGIELVIAGFSVPGAVTTTFKDLPDYCAAALRDPLSVPIPSDLSSTLSRSFSDLRYAKQAGWADFKQRESTAQYGWEYRVLTMVPNPSVAEDFIALLATIQLDSPKISDESGWYEANQLYSTDISVNPVMMKLAVNKDFKALTTA
;
A
#
# COMPACT_ATOMS: atom_id res chain seq x y z
N MET A 1 -16.89 6.09 1.34
CA MET A 1 -16.89 6.78 0.02
C MET A 1 -15.54 6.59 -0.64
N SER A 2 -15.50 6.37 -1.96
CA SER A 2 -14.25 6.23 -2.73
C SER A 2 -13.49 7.57 -2.72
N PRO A 3 -12.17 7.58 -2.46
CA PRO A 3 -11.36 8.79 -2.54
C PRO A 3 -10.99 9.18 -3.98
N LEU A 4 -11.44 8.40 -4.97
CA LEU A 4 -11.25 8.64 -6.40
C LEU A 4 -12.60 8.77 -7.13
N LYS A 5 -12.66 9.68 -8.10
CA LYS A 5 -13.75 9.75 -9.08
C LYS A 5 -13.57 8.64 -10.11
N VAL A 6 -14.46 7.67 -10.08
CA VAL A 6 -14.46 6.55 -11.04
C VAL A 6 -15.18 6.94 -12.32
N ILE A 7 -14.54 6.68 -13.47
CA ILE A 7 -15.10 6.84 -14.81
C ILE A 7 -14.92 5.49 -15.51
N SER A 8 -16.00 4.74 -15.68
CA SER A 8 -15.94 3.36 -16.16
C SER A 8 -16.81 3.16 -17.39
N THR A 9 -16.29 2.37 -18.33
CA THR A 9 -17.05 1.78 -19.45
C THR A 9 -17.16 0.26 -19.30
N LEU A 10 -16.69 -0.30 -18.18
CA LEU A 10 -16.70 -1.74 -17.95
C LEU A 10 -18.10 -2.29 -17.79
N PRO A 11 -18.38 -3.50 -18.29
CA PRO A 11 -19.64 -4.19 -18.05
C PRO A 11 -19.74 -4.67 -16.59
N PRO A 12 -20.96 -4.94 -16.09
CA PRO A 12 -21.21 -5.25 -14.68
C PRO A 12 -20.42 -6.43 -14.11
N ASN A 13 -20.01 -7.39 -14.94
CA ASN A 13 -19.22 -8.54 -14.50
C ASN A 13 -17.83 -8.16 -13.97
N PHE A 14 -17.32 -6.96 -14.28
CA PHE A 14 -16.06 -6.45 -13.72
C PHE A 14 -16.25 -5.68 -12.41
N GLN A 15 -17.47 -5.54 -11.90
CA GLN A 15 -17.71 -4.80 -10.67
C GLN A 15 -16.92 -5.36 -9.48
N PRO A 16 -16.86 -6.69 -9.22
CA PRO A 16 -16.12 -7.22 -8.08
C PRO A 16 -14.62 -6.87 -8.14
N VAL A 17 -13.98 -7.09 -9.30
CA VAL A 17 -12.56 -6.77 -9.49
C VAL A 17 -12.29 -5.26 -9.44
N THR A 18 -13.23 -4.44 -9.91
CA THR A 18 -13.16 -2.98 -9.79
C THR A 18 -13.18 -2.53 -8.33
N GLU A 19 -14.02 -3.14 -7.51
CA GLU A 19 -14.08 -2.86 -6.07
C GLU A 19 -12.78 -3.25 -5.37
N GLN A 20 -12.17 -4.36 -5.77
CA GLN A 20 -10.87 -4.76 -5.24
C GLN A 20 -9.74 -3.82 -5.65
N LEU A 21 -9.73 -3.38 -6.91
CA LEU A 21 -8.79 -2.36 -7.38
C LEU A 21 -8.94 -1.05 -6.63
N LEU A 22 -10.18 -0.62 -6.35
CA LEU A 22 -10.42 0.56 -5.51
C LEU A 22 -9.91 0.37 -4.08
N LYS A 23 -10.09 -0.81 -3.48
CA LYS A 23 -9.54 -1.12 -2.14
C LYS A 23 -8.02 -1.12 -2.14
N PHE A 24 -7.38 -1.56 -3.22
CA PHE A 24 -5.93 -1.53 -3.38
C PHE A 24 -5.39 -0.10 -3.52
N ILE A 25 -6.06 0.76 -4.29
CA ILE A 25 -5.60 2.14 -4.55
C ILE A 25 -5.89 3.09 -3.38
N SER A 26 -7.06 2.96 -2.73
CA SER A 26 -7.57 3.93 -1.75
C SER A 26 -6.62 4.25 -0.57
N PRO A 27 -5.89 3.28 0.01
CA PRO A 27 -4.92 3.53 1.10
C PRO A 27 -3.80 4.51 0.73
N HIS A 28 -3.53 4.69 -0.56
CA HIS A 28 -2.52 5.62 -1.05
C HIS A 28 -3.05 7.07 -1.13
N VAL A 29 -4.29 7.33 -0.71
CA VAL A 29 -4.79 8.69 -0.47
C VAL A 29 -4.58 9.03 1.00
N LYS A 30 -3.40 9.62 1.30
CA LYS A 30 -2.97 9.97 2.66
C LYS A 30 -3.58 11.27 3.14
N SER A 31 -3.76 11.38 4.46
CA SER A 31 -4.02 12.64 5.16
C SER A 31 -2.90 12.87 6.18
N SER A 32 -2.37 14.09 6.30
CA SER A 32 -1.80 14.52 7.58
C SER A 32 -2.96 14.67 8.58
N SER A 33 -2.75 14.40 9.87
CA SER A 33 -3.77 14.24 10.92
C SER A 33 -5.00 15.17 10.86
N ASP A 34 -4.87 16.42 10.38
CA ASP A 34 -5.98 17.35 10.11
C ASP A 34 -5.86 18.11 8.76
N GLY A 35 -5.01 17.62 7.85
CA GLY A 35 -4.68 18.32 6.60
C GLY A 35 -5.36 17.76 5.35
N PRO A 36 -5.17 18.42 4.21
CA PRO A 36 -5.77 18.01 2.95
C PRO A 36 -5.25 16.65 2.50
N LYS A 37 -6.14 15.84 1.91
CA LYS A 37 -5.78 14.54 1.35
C LYS A 37 -4.87 14.73 0.14
N PHE A 38 -3.88 13.86 -0.01
CA PHE A 38 -3.03 13.78 -1.20
C PHE A 38 -2.80 12.34 -1.65
N PHE A 39 -2.58 12.15 -2.94
CA PHE A 39 -2.18 10.84 -3.47
C PHE A 39 -0.67 10.61 -3.27
N ASP A 40 -0.31 9.53 -2.60
CA ASP A 40 1.06 9.07 -2.42
C ASP A 40 1.50 8.20 -3.59
N TRP A 41 1.96 8.86 -4.65
CA TRP A 41 2.47 8.19 -5.85
C TRP A 41 3.63 7.24 -5.58
N ALA A 42 4.53 7.61 -4.67
CA ALA A 42 5.68 6.78 -4.33
C ALA A 42 5.20 5.50 -3.63
N GLY A 43 4.40 5.64 -2.57
CA GLY A 43 3.83 4.49 -1.87
C GLY A 43 2.96 3.60 -2.76
N PHE A 44 2.20 4.19 -3.68
CA PHE A 44 1.39 3.41 -4.64
C PHE A 44 2.26 2.64 -5.64
N LYS A 45 3.31 3.27 -6.18
CA LYS A 45 4.25 2.60 -7.07
C LYS A 45 4.96 1.46 -6.34
N TYR A 46 5.43 1.68 -5.12
CA TYR A 46 6.05 0.62 -4.32
C TYR A 46 5.10 -0.55 -4.09
N ALA A 47 3.84 -0.27 -3.72
CA ALA A 47 2.84 -1.33 -3.54
C ALA A 47 2.58 -2.15 -4.82
N LEU A 48 2.70 -1.55 -6.00
CA LEU A 48 2.62 -2.24 -7.29
C LEU A 48 3.90 -3.01 -7.64
N ASP A 49 5.07 -2.41 -7.40
CA ASP A 49 6.37 -3.05 -7.65
C ASP A 49 6.56 -4.29 -6.75
N ASP A 50 6.12 -4.20 -5.50
CA ASP A 50 6.20 -5.27 -4.50
C ASP A 50 4.98 -6.22 -4.56
N TYR A 51 4.03 -5.98 -5.47
CA TYR A 51 2.85 -6.82 -5.61
C TYR A 51 3.26 -8.21 -6.10
N PRO A 52 3.00 -9.29 -5.33
CA PRO A 52 3.48 -10.61 -5.68
C PRO A 52 2.70 -11.20 -6.85
N GLY A 53 1.47 -10.77 -7.12
CA GLY A 53 0.66 -11.28 -8.22
C GLY A 53 1.14 -10.82 -9.60
N VAL A 54 0.47 -11.31 -10.65
CA VAL A 54 0.68 -10.88 -12.06
C VAL A 54 -0.61 -10.39 -12.72
N ASP A 55 -1.69 -10.46 -11.96
CA ASP A 55 -3.04 -10.02 -12.24
C ASP A 55 -3.19 -8.48 -12.19
N ILE A 56 -2.15 -7.75 -11.79
CA ILE A 56 -1.99 -6.32 -12.01
C ILE A 56 -0.55 -6.01 -12.43
N VAL A 57 -0.38 -5.19 -13.47
CA VAL A 57 0.95 -4.77 -13.96
C VAL A 57 0.95 -3.30 -14.35
N ILE A 58 2.08 -2.63 -14.14
CA ILE A 58 2.29 -1.26 -14.64
C ILE A 58 2.56 -1.32 -16.15
N GLU A 59 1.65 -0.73 -16.94
CA GLU A 59 1.80 -0.61 -18.40
C GLU A 59 2.45 0.71 -18.83
N GLY A 60 2.40 1.72 -17.95
CA GLY A 60 3.00 3.01 -18.22
C GLY A 60 2.81 3.99 -17.09
N PHE A 61 3.69 4.97 -17.01
CA PHE A 61 3.63 6.08 -16.07
C PHE A 61 4.03 7.36 -16.80
N ASP A 62 3.28 8.43 -16.60
CA ASP A 62 3.62 9.75 -17.12
C ASP A 62 3.33 10.84 -16.09
N SER A 63 4.20 11.84 -16.07
CA SER A 63 4.11 13.01 -15.21
C SER A 63 4.71 14.19 -15.97
N PRO A 64 3.99 14.72 -16.97
CA PRO A 64 4.50 15.71 -17.89
C PRO A 64 4.75 17.04 -17.18
N SER A 65 5.50 17.90 -17.85
CA SER A 65 5.75 19.25 -17.37
C SER A 65 4.45 20.03 -17.20
N THR A 66 4.45 20.91 -16.21
CA THR A 66 3.31 21.79 -15.91
C THR A 66 2.96 22.66 -17.13
N SER A 67 1.67 22.79 -17.42
CA SER A 67 1.16 23.64 -18.50
C SER A 67 0.27 24.76 -17.96
N LYS A 68 0.04 25.78 -18.79
CA LYS A 68 -0.89 26.87 -18.53
C LYS A 68 -2.04 26.77 -19.51
N VAL A 69 -3.27 26.74 -19.01
CA VAL A 69 -4.48 26.53 -19.80
C VAL A 69 -5.61 27.40 -19.28
N ALA A 70 -6.54 27.81 -20.15
CA ALA A 70 -7.74 28.50 -19.68
C ALA A 70 -8.64 27.50 -18.91
N PHE A 71 -9.33 27.96 -17.87
CA PHE A 71 -10.19 27.10 -17.03
C PHE A 71 -11.21 26.30 -17.86
N LYS A 72 -11.89 26.93 -18.81
CA LYS A 72 -12.84 26.27 -19.73
C LYS A 72 -12.23 25.12 -20.56
N GLU A 73 -10.91 25.09 -20.74
CA GLU A 73 -10.20 24.07 -21.51
C GLU A 73 -9.71 22.90 -20.64
N LEU A 74 -9.81 23.00 -19.30
CA LEU A 74 -9.33 21.98 -18.36
C LEU A 74 -9.87 20.57 -18.66
N PRO A 75 -11.19 20.36 -18.92
CA PRO A 75 -11.68 19.03 -19.24
C PRO A 75 -11.00 18.42 -20.46
N LEU A 76 -10.81 19.20 -21.53
CA LEU A 76 -10.21 18.73 -22.78
C LEU A 76 -8.72 18.44 -22.61
N GLN A 77 -7.97 19.35 -21.99
CA GLN A 77 -6.53 19.22 -21.79
C GLN A 77 -6.22 18.04 -20.85
N THR A 78 -6.97 17.92 -19.76
CA THR A 78 -6.87 16.78 -18.83
C THR A 78 -7.20 15.47 -19.53
N THR A 79 -8.25 15.44 -20.36
CA THR A 79 -8.62 14.24 -21.14
C THR A 79 -7.50 13.82 -22.09
N ASN A 80 -6.84 14.77 -22.75
CA ASN A 80 -5.72 14.46 -23.63
C ASN A 80 -4.57 13.81 -22.86
N SER A 81 -4.21 14.34 -21.69
CA SER A 81 -3.19 13.72 -20.83
C SER A 81 -3.59 12.33 -20.31
N LEU A 82 -4.86 12.13 -19.94
CA LEU A 82 -5.34 10.85 -19.40
C LEU A 82 -5.42 9.75 -20.47
N ILE A 83 -5.86 10.10 -21.69
CA ILE A 83 -6.20 9.11 -22.72
C ILE A 83 -5.09 8.95 -23.75
N VAL A 84 -4.59 10.07 -24.30
CA VAL A 84 -3.68 10.02 -25.46
C VAL A 84 -2.30 9.54 -25.04
N THR A 85 -1.78 10.07 -23.93
CA THR A 85 -0.42 9.79 -23.47
C THR A 85 -0.14 8.30 -23.31
N LEU A 86 -1.06 7.56 -22.68
CA LEU A 86 -0.89 6.14 -22.38
C LEU A 86 -1.90 5.25 -23.13
N SER A 87 -2.55 5.80 -24.16
CA SER A 87 -3.49 5.09 -25.05
C SER A 87 -4.58 4.32 -24.30
N MET A 88 -5.38 5.00 -23.48
CA MET A 88 -6.53 4.36 -22.81
C MET A 88 -7.66 4.06 -23.80
N PRO A 89 -8.26 2.86 -23.75
CA PRO A 89 -9.33 2.46 -24.67
C PRO A 89 -10.70 3.00 -24.25
N ILE A 90 -10.79 4.30 -23.96
CA ILE A 90 -12.03 4.98 -23.54
C ILE A 90 -12.31 6.18 -24.43
N ALA A 91 -13.59 6.43 -24.74
CA ALA A 91 -13.98 7.55 -25.59
C ALA A 91 -13.68 8.90 -24.92
N LYS A 92 -13.02 9.80 -25.66
CA LYS A 92 -12.65 11.14 -25.17
C LYS A 92 -13.86 11.92 -24.65
N ASP A 93 -14.95 11.92 -25.40
CA ASP A 93 -16.15 12.70 -25.05
C ASP A 93 -16.77 12.25 -23.74
N SER A 94 -16.74 10.95 -23.43
CA SER A 94 -17.23 10.40 -22.16
C SER A 94 -16.40 10.89 -20.98
N VAL A 95 -15.07 10.96 -21.13
CA VAL A 95 -14.18 11.47 -20.08
C VAL A 95 -14.33 12.98 -19.92
N ILE A 96 -14.42 13.74 -21.02
CA ILE A 96 -14.70 15.19 -20.98
C ILE A 96 -16.00 15.47 -20.23
N ALA A 97 -17.08 14.77 -20.58
CA ALA A 97 -18.38 14.92 -19.93
C ALA A 97 -18.34 14.61 -18.43
N ALA A 98 -17.52 13.63 -18.01
CA ALA A 98 -17.35 13.30 -16.60
C ALA A 98 -16.46 14.31 -15.84
N LEU A 99 -15.49 14.95 -16.51
CA LEU A 99 -14.57 15.92 -15.93
C LEU A 99 -15.18 17.33 -15.81
N LYS A 100 -16.08 17.72 -16.71
CA LYS A 100 -16.80 19.01 -16.63
C LYS A 100 -17.38 19.28 -15.23
N PRO A 101 -18.28 18.44 -14.68
CA PRO A 101 -18.86 18.67 -13.36
C PRO A 101 -17.82 18.54 -12.23
N LEU A 102 -16.72 17.82 -12.43
CA LEU A 102 -15.66 17.73 -11.44
C LEU A 102 -14.96 19.08 -11.24
N PHE A 103 -14.72 19.83 -12.32
CA PHE A 103 -14.05 21.13 -12.23
C PHE A 103 -15.00 22.28 -11.92
N THR A 104 -16.26 22.23 -12.37
CA THR A 104 -17.24 23.30 -12.12
C THR A 104 -17.94 23.18 -10.77
N ASP A 105 -17.83 22.03 -10.08
CA ASP A 105 -18.41 21.79 -8.76
C ASP A 105 -17.36 21.17 -7.81
N LEU A 106 -16.27 21.92 -7.61
CA LEU A 106 -15.17 21.52 -6.75
C LEU A 106 -15.60 21.36 -5.29
N GLN A 107 -16.65 22.08 -4.86
CA GLN A 107 -17.21 21.93 -3.51
C GLN A 107 -17.79 20.53 -3.33
N SER A 108 -18.68 20.09 -4.24
CA SER A 108 -19.22 18.73 -4.19
C SER A 108 -18.12 17.67 -4.35
N ALA A 109 -17.10 17.94 -5.17
CA ALA A 109 -15.95 17.04 -5.32
C ALA A 109 -15.14 16.89 -4.02
N LYS A 110 -14.96 17.98 -3.27
CA LYS A 110 -14.34 17.99 -1.94
C LYS A 110 -15.15 17.18 -0.94
N ASP A 111 -16.46 17.43 -0.87
CA ASP A 111 -17.37 16.78 0.07
C ASP A 111 -17.44 15.26 -0.17
N LYS A 112 -17.38 14.83 -1.44
CA LYS A 112 -17.28 13.41 -1.83
C LYS A 112 -15.90 12.80 -1.56
N GLY A 113 -14.91 13.60 -1.17
CA GLY A 113 -13.55 13.18 -0.90
C GLY A 113 -12.69 12.91 -2.14
N VAL A 114 -13.14 13.26 -3.34
CA VAL A 114 -12.40 13.02 -4.60
C VAL A 114 -11.50 14.19 -5.01
N ALA A 115 -11.66 15.34 -4.36
CA ALA A 115 -10.79 16.50 -4.53
C ALA A 115 -10.33 17.07 -3.17
N SER A 116 -9.22 17.79 -3.16
CA SER A 116 -8.73 18.48 -1.96
C SER A 116 -8.02 19.78 -2.30
N PHE A 117 -8.40 20.86 -1.61
CA PHE A 117 -7.74 22.16 -1.72
C PHE A 117 -6.51 22.18 -0.82
N LYS A 118 -5.36 22.60 -1.36
CA LYS A 118 -4.09 22.62 -0.63
C LYS A 118 -3.12 23.65 -1.19
N GLN A 119 -2.08 23.92 -0.40
CA GLN A 119 -0.91 24.66 -0.86
C GLN A 119 -0.10 23.77 -1.82
N ILE A 120 0.08 24.23 -3.06
CA ILE A 120 0.85 23.53 -4.10
C ILE A 120 2.31 23.99 -4.09
N SER A 121 2.54 25.26 -3.77
CA SER A 121 3.88 25.82 -3.59
C SER A 121 3.90 26.78 -2.40
N PRO A 122 4.90 26.70 -1.50
CA PRO A 122 5.02 27.60 -0.35
C PRO A 122 5.35 29.04 -0.71
N GLY A 123 5.69 29.31 -1.97
CA GLY A 123 6.26 30.59 -2.35
C GLY A 123 7.68 30.76 -1.79
N ASP A 124 8.20 31.97 -1.93
CA ASP A 124 9.52 32.36 -1.45
C ASP A 124 9.51 33.86 -1.09
N PRO A 125 9.29 34.21 0.19
CA PRO A 125 9.27 35.61 0.62
C PRO A 125 10.65 36.28 0.57
N SER A 126 11.74 35.50 0.43
CA SER A 126 13.11 36.02 0.41
C SER A 126 13.52 36.58 -0.96
N LYS A 127 12.85 36.18 -2.04
CA LYS A 127 13.09 36.69 -3.39
C LYS A 127 12.62 38.14 -3.54
N ARG A 128 13.24 38.88 -4.46
CA ARG A 128 12.81 40.23 -4.85
C ARG A 128 12.47 40.24 -6.35
N PRO A 129 11.19 40.34 -6.72
CA PRO A 129 10.02 40.46 -5.84
C PRO A 129 9.70 39.15 -5.07
N PRO A 130 9.03 39.23 -3.89
CA PRO A 130 8.58 38.07 -3.14
C PRO A 130 7.68 37.17 -4.00
N VAL A 131 7.90 35.86 -3.93
CA VAL A 131 7.06 34.88 -4.62
C VAL A 131 5.96 34.43 -3.65
N PRO A 132 4.67 34.67 -3.93
CA PRO A 132 3.60 34.26 -3.03
C PRO A 132 3.42 32.74 -3.04
N ALA A 133 2.88 32.19 -1.95
CA ALA A 133 2.40 30.81 -1.91
C ALA A 133 1.28 30.62 -2.95
N VAL A 134 1.31 29.47 -3.64
CA VAL A 134 0.30 29.10 -4.63
C VAL A 134 -0.55 27.99 -4.06
N HIS A 135 -1.86 28.20 -4.07
CA HIS A 135 -2.86 27.22 -3.65
C HIS A 135 -3.62 26.69 -4.86
N GLY A 136 -4.22 25.52 -4.69
CA GLY A 136 -4.86 24.81 -5.77
C GLY A 136 -5.58 23.57 -5.29
N TRP A 137 -6.11 22.82 -6.26
CA TRP A 137 -6.83 21.59 -6.02
C TRP A 137 -6.04 20.41 -6.55
N GLU A 138 -6.11 19.28 -5.82
CA GLU A 138 -5.80 17.96 -6.38
C GLU A 138 -7.08 17.16 -6.53
N CYS A 139 -7.42 16.81 -7.76
CA CYS A 139 -8.51 15.91 -8.09
C CYS A 139 -7.96 14.50 -8.39
N ARG A 140 -8.62 13.47 -7.89
CA ARG A 140 -8.17 12.06 -7.99
C ARG A 140 -9.14 11.25 -8.85
N LEU A 141 -8.62 10.54 -9.84
CA LEU A 141 -9.37 9.88 -10.90
C LEU A 141 -8.98 8.40 -11.00
N LEU A 142 -9.97 7.56 -11.33
CA LEU A 142 -9.78 6.19 -11.77
C LEU A 142 -10.58 5.97 -13.05
N LEU A 143 -9.92 5.78 -14.19
CA LEU A 143 -10.59 5.45 -15.46
C LEU A 143 -10.48 3.95 -15.72
N LEU A 144 -11.56 3.35 -16.19
CA LEU A 144 -11.67 1.90 -16.40
C LEU A 144 -12.28 1.59 -17.77
N ALA A 145 -11.62 0.74 -18.54
CA ALA A 145 -12.09 0.33 -19.87
C ALA A 145 -11.57 -1.05 -20.26
N GLU A 146 -12.37 -1.84 -20.97
CA GLU A 146 -12.00 -3.17 -21.42
C GLU A 146 -10.75 -3.14 -22.32
N LYS A 147 -9.92 -4.18 -22.26
CA LYS A 147 -8.81 -4.32 -23.20
C LYS A 147 -9.35 -4.84 -24.55
N PRO A 148 -9.05 -4.16 -25.68
CA PRO A 148 -9.50 -4.63 -26.99
C PRO A 148 -9.02 -6.03 -27.36
N SER A 149 -7.87 -6.46 -26.81
CA SER A 149 -7.21 -7.73 -27.14
C SER A 149 -7.64 -8.91 -26.27
N ARG A 150 -8.24 -8.67 -25.10
CA ARG A 150 -8.63 -9.70 -24.12
C ARG A 150 -9.84 -9.22 -23.32
N THR A 151 -11.01 -9.81 -23.59
CA THR A 151 -12.28 -9.42 -22.96
C THR A 151 -12.41 -9.87 -21.50
N SER A 152 -11.45 -10.64 -20.98
CA SER A 152 -11.34 -10.98 -19.55
C SER A 152 -10.55 -9.95 -18.76
N ASP A 153 -9.84 -9.04 -19.43
CA ASP A 153 -8.90 -8.12 -18.80
C ASP A 153 -9.36 -6.68 -19.07
N PHE A 154 -8.91 -5.75 -18.24
CA PHE A 154 -9.19 -4.34 -18.45
C PHE A 154 -7.97 -3.46 -18.21
N SER A 155 -8.04 -2.26 -18.76
CA SER A 155 -7.10 -1.18 -18.47
C SER A 155 -7.66 -0.31 -17.36
N ALA A 156 -6.84 -0.03 -16.36
CA ALA A 156 -7.12 0.97 -15.35
C ALA A 156 -6.12 2.12 -15.46
N MET A 157 -6.60 3.36 -15.34
CA MET A 157 -5.76 4.55 -15.27
C MET A 157 -5.99 5.24 -13.94
N VAL A 158 -4.98 5.22 -13.07
CA VAL A 158 -4.96 6.05 -11.87
C VAL A 158 -4.41 7.42 -12.28
N GLY A 159 -5.08 8.50 -11.89
CA GLY A 159 -4.67 9.86 -12.25
C GLY A 159 -4.87 10.87 -11.14
N THR A 160 -3.93 11.80 -11.00
CA THR A 160 -4.10 13.01 -10.20
C THR A 160 -3.98 14.24 -11.07
N VAL A 161 -4.95 15.14 -10.94
CA VAL A 161 -4.99 16.42 -11.63
C VAL A 161 -4.79 17.52 -10.60
N GLN A 162 -3.66 18.21 -10.69
CA GLN A 162 -3.39 19.38 -9.87
C GLN A 162 -3.64 20.64 -10.68
N ILE A 163 -4.56 21.48 -10.20
CA ILE A 163 -4.88 22.79 -10.77
C ILE A 163 -4.53 23.88 -9.77
N ALA A 164 -3.83 24.92 -10.21
CA ALA A 164 -3.36 25.98 -9.33
C ALA A 164 -3.42 27.35 -10.01
N SER A 165 -3.63 28.41 -9.23
CA SER A 165 -3.57 29.78 -9.74
C SER A 165 -3.15 30.76 -8.63
N PRO A 166 -2.19 31.66 -8.89
CA PRO A 166 -1.78 32.67 -7.91
C PRO A 166 -2.88 33.70 -7.64
N LYS A 167 -3.87 33.85 -8.54
CA LYS A 167 -5.01 34.76 -8.36
C LYS A 167 -6.12 34.15 -7.49
N LEU A 168 -6.23 32.83 -7.49
CA LEU A 168 -7.26 32.05 -6.79
C LEU A 168 -6.71 31.48 -5.48
N SER A 169 -6.28 32.40 -4.61
CA SER A 169 -5.58 32.09 -3.36
C SER A 169 -6.45 31.43 -2.28
N THR A 170 -7.79 31.48 -2.40
CA THR A 170 -8.72 30.91 -1.43
C THR A 170 -9.72 30.00 -2.13
N GLU A 171 -10.27 29.04 -1.38
CA GLU A 171 -11.17 28.01 -1.88
C GLU A 171 -12.43 28.61 -2.55
N GLU A 172 -13.00 29.65 -1.94
CA GLU A 172 -14.25 30.28 -2.37
C GLU A 172 -14.12 30.94 -3.75
N LYS A 173 -12.91 31.42 -4.10
CA LYS A 173 -12.66 32.01 -5.42
C LYS A 173 -12.75 30.96 -6.54
N TRP A 174 -12.46 29.70 -6.25
CA TRP A 174 -12.59 28.62 -7.23
C TRP A 174 -14.04 28.28 -7.52
N TYR A 175 -14.94 28.45 -6.55
CA TYR A 175 -16.36 28.17 -6.71
C TYR A 175 -17.09 29.16 -7.62
N ALA A 176 -16.48 30.31 -7.90
CA ALA A 176 -17.01 31.29 -8.84
C ALA A 176 -16.67 30.97 -10.31
N LEU A 177 -15.88 29.92 -10.59
CA LEU A 177 -15.50 29.55 -11.96
C LEU A 177 -16.57 28.65 -12.60
N ASP A 178 -16.81 28.86 -13.90
CA ASP A 178 -17.76 28.11 -14.70
C ASP A 178 -17.16 27.66 -16.05
N GLU A 179 -17.96 26.99 -16.88
CA GLU A 179 -17.54 26.50 -18.20
C GLU A 179 -17.14 27.62 -19.19
N ALA A 180 -17.48 28.89 -18.91
CA ALA A 180 -17.11 30.03 -19.74
C ALA A 180 -15.81 30.72 -19.26
N SER A 181 -15.35 30.40 -18.05
CA SER A 181 -14.20 31.06 -17.44
C SER A 181 -12.92 30.93 -18.26
N THR A 182 -12.28 32.07 -18.49
CA THR A 182 -11.02 32.20 -19.24
C THR A 182 -9.81 32.38 -18.32
N GLU A 183 -10.00 32.25 -17.01
CA GLU A 183 -8.90 32.39 -16.04
C GLU A 183 -7.78 31.39 -16.36
N GLU A 184 -6.54 31.86 -16.31
CA GLU A 184 -5.37 31.03 -16.60
C GLU A 184 -5.05 30.15 -15.39
N ILE A 185 -5.05 28.85 -15.62
CA ILE A 185 -4.81 27.82 -14.61
C ILE A 185 -3.53 27.07 -14.95
N THR A 186 -2.72 26.86 -13.92
CA THR A 186 -1.58 25.95 -13.98
C THR A 186 -2.11 24.53 -13.83
N LEU A 187 -1.84 23.67 -14.81
CA LEU A 187 -2.30 22.27 -14.86
C LEU A 187 -1.10 21.32 -14.78
N ASN A 188 -1.17 20.36 -13.88
CA ASN A 188 -0.26 19.23 -13.79
C ASN A 188 -1.08 17.93 -13.68
N VAL A 189 -0.76 16.92 -14.48
CA VAL A 189 -1.53 15.67 -14.57
C VAL A 189 -0.57 14.49 -14.46
N THR A 190 -0.54 13.81 -13.32
CA THR A 190 0.22 12.57 -13.15
C THR A 190 -0.69 11.38 -13.40
N VAL A 191 -0.22 10.39 -14.16
CA VAL A 191 -1.01 9.22 -14.55
C VAL A 191 -0.19 7.93 -14.51
N MET A 192 -0.85 6.83 -14.14
CA MET A 192 -0.29 5.48 -14.21
C MET A 192 -1.33 4.54 -14.82
N LYS A 193 -0.93 3.89 -15.92
CA LYS A 193 -1.73 2.85 -16.57
C LYS A 193 -1.39 1.49 -15.99
N LEU A 194 -2.44 0.73 -15.71
CA LEU A 194 -2.39 -0.61 -15.17
C LEU A 194 -3.13 -1.56 -16.11
N GLY A 195 -2.53 -2.72 -16.36
CA GLY A 195 -3.22 -3.87 -16.91
C GLY A 195 -3.76 -4.71 -15.76
N VAL A 196 -5.06 -4.99 -15.73
CA VAL A 196 -5.71 -5.73 -14.64
C VAL A 196 -6.45 -6.94 -15.21
N GLU A 197 -6.19 -8.12 -14.68
CA GLU A 197 -6.88 -9.35 -15.07
C GLU A 197 -8.20 -9.52 -14.28
N ALA A 198 -9.20 -10.22 -14.84
CA ALA A 198 -10.45 -10.52 -14.11
C ALA A 198 -10.23 -11.26 -12.79
N GLY A 199 -9.14 -12.02 -12.69
CA GLY A 199 -8.74 -12.75 -11.49
C GLY A 199 -8.21 -11.85 -10.38
N PHE A 200 -7.98 -10.55 -10.64
CA PHE A 200 -7.46 -9.63 -9.64
C PHE A 200 -8.39 -9.55 -8.45
N GLN A 201 -8.01 -10.23 -7.38
CA GLN A 201 -8.76 -10.16 -6.14
C GLN A 201 -8.48 -8.85 -5.40
N GLY A 202 -7.56 -8.03 -5.93
CA GLY A 202 -6.56 -7.46 -5.07
C GLY A 202 -5.94 -8.58 -4.24
N LEU A 203 -4.68 -8.43 -3.90
CA LEU A 203 -4.58 -8.44 -2.46
C LEU A 203 -5.40 -7.21 -2.08
N SER A 204 -6.65 -7.44 -1.64
CA SER A 204 -7.13 -6.63 -0.55
C SER A 204 -5.89 -6.40 0.31
N LEU A 205 -5.75 -5.27 0.96
CA LEU A 205 -5.15 -5.39 2.27
C LEU A 205 -6.12 -6.29 3.09
N ALA A 206 -6.33 -7.56 2.68
CA ALA A 206 -6.75 -8.71 3.44
C ALA A 206 -5.61 -8.70 4.39
N LEU A 207 -5.90 -8.01 5.49
CA LEU A 207 -4.97 -7.26 6.29
C LEU A 207 -3.62 -7.96 6.20
N THR A 208 -2.68 -7.38 5.45
CA THR A 208 -1.37 -8.01 5.26
C THR A 208 -0.71 -7.91 6.62
N TYR A 209 -1.06 -8.87 7.47
CA TYR A 209 -0.63 -8.91 8.84
C TYR A 209 0.82 -9.33 8.93
N PHE A 210 1.44 -9.65 7.78
CA PHE A 210 2.81 -10.11 7.64
C PHE A 210 3.50 -9.28 6.58
N ASP A 211 4.71 -8.81 6.88
CA ASP A 211 5.67 -8.31 5.91
C ASP A 211 6.22 -9.52 5.15
N VAL A 212 5.87 -9.65 3.87
CA VAL A 212 6.17 -10.86 3.08
C VAL A 212 7.45 -10.65 2.28
N VAL A 213 8.46 -11.48 2.52
CA VAL A 213 9.74 -11.48 1.79
C VAL A 213 9.87 -12.78 1.02
N SER A 214 9.78 -12.74 -0.30
CA SER A 214 9.71 -13.95 -1.12
C SER A 214 10.71 -13.92 -2.27
N THR A 215 11.36 -15.07 -2.50
CA THR A 215 12.20 -15.32 -3.69
C THR A 215 11.60 -16.41 -4.58
N LEU A 216 10.32 -16.72 -4.36
CA LEU A 216 9.64 -17.79 -5.07
C LEU A 216 9.47 -17.48 -6.57
N PRO A 217 9.63 -18.49 -7.44
CA PRO A 217 9.31 -18.34 -8.85
C PRO A 217 7.80 -18.22 -9.08
N GLN A 218 7.44 -17.85 -10.30
CA GLN A 218 6.09 -17.44 -10.68
C GLN A 218 5.03 -18.52 -10.43
N ASP A 219 5.42 -19.78 -10.56
CA ASP A 219 4.60 -20.98 -10.38
C ASP A 219 4.14 -21.21 -8.93
N PHE A 220 4.81 -20.63 -7.93
CA PHE A 220 4.41 -20.76 -6.52
C PHE A 220 3.57 -19.59 -6.00
N LYS A 221 3.36 -18.53 -6.79
CA LYS A 221 2.72 -17.30 -6.31
C LYS A 221 1.29 -17.50 -5.83
N GLU A 222 0.52 -18.33 -6.53
CA GLU A 222 -0.85 -18.65 -6.12
C GLU A 222 -0.84 -19.33 -4.74
N THR A 223 -0.01 -20.35 -4.57
CA THR A 223 0.18 -21.10 -3.33
C THR A 223 0.68 -20.22 -2.18
N ALA A 224 1.62 -19.31 -2.46
CA ALA A 224 2.10 -18.32 -1.50
C ALA A 224 0.96 -17.40 -1.02
N GLY A 225 0.09 -16.96 -1.94
CA GLY A 225 -1.10 -16.18 -1.61
C GLY A 225 -2.08 -16.99 -0.75
N GLN A 226 -2.31 -18.27 -1.07
CA GLN A 226 -3.12 -19.17 -0.24
C GLN A 226 -2.55 -19.29 1.18
N LEU A 227 -1.22 -19.38 1.31
CA LEU A 227 -0.57 -19.50 2.62
C LEU A 227 -0.75 -18.24 3.48
N VAL A 228 -0.61 -17.05 2.88
CA VAL A 228 -0.89 -15.77 3.57
C VAL A 228 -2.35 -15.71 4.01
N ASN A 229 -3.28 -16.11 3.13
CA ASN A 229 -4.71 -16.16 3.46
C ASN A 229 -5.01 -17.16 4.58
N PHE A 230 -4.30 -18.29 4.62
CA PHE A 230 -4.43 -19.28 5.67
C PHE A 230 -3.96 -18.74 7.04
N PHE A 231 -2.89 -17.94 7.09
CA PHE A 231 -2.41 -17.35 8.35
C PHE A 231 -3.23 -16.16 8.85
N SER A 232 -3.81 -15.39 7.95
CA SER A 232 -4.43 -14.10 8.27
C SER A 232 -5.56 -14.17 9.32
N PRO A 233 -6.46 -15.18 9.30
CA PRO A 233 -7.49 -15.35 10.33
C PRO A 233 -6.96 -15.55 11.75
N HIS A 234 -5.69 -15.95 11.92
CA HIS A 234 -5.08 -16.16 13.23
C HIS A 234 -4.50 -14.89 13.84
N VAL A 235 -4.65 -13.75 13.17
CA VAL A 235 -4.27 -12.45 13.72
C VAL A 235 -5.51 -11.78 14.30
N ASN A 236 -5.59 -11.83 15.63
CA ASN A 236 -6.75 -11.41 16.40
C ASN A 236 -6.65 -9.94 16.81
N GLU A 237 -7.78 -9.23 16.83
CA GLU A 237 -7.89 -7.93 17.47
C GLU A 237 -8.17 -8.11 18.98
N ILE A 238 -7.20 -7.79 19.84
CA ILE A 238 -7.27 -8.08 21.29
C ILE A 238 -7.83 -6.92 22.12
N SER A 239 -7.80 -5.70 21.57
CA SER A 239 -8.35 -4.46 22.14
C SER A 239 -8.49 -3.44 20.99
N SER A 240 -9.21 -2.33 21.18
CA SER A 240 -9.58 -1.37 20.13
C SER A 240 -8.43 -1.06 19.14
N GLY A 241 -8.41 -1.77 18.02
CA GLY A 241 -7.45 -1.63 16.91
C GLY A 241 -6.12 -2.39 17.00
N VAL A 242 -5.79 -3.06 18.12
CA VAL A 242 -4.50 -3.76 18.29
C VAL A 242 -4.58 -5.18 17.77
N LYS A 243 -3.75 -5.53 16.79
CA LYS A 243 -3.69 -6.89 16.24
C LYS A 243 -2.49 -7.68 16.76
N GLN A 244 -2.72 -8.96 17.01
CA GLN A 244 -1.71 -9.91 17.48
C GLN A 244 -1.87 -11.28 16.83
N LEU A 245 -0.75 -11.89 16.43
CA LEU A 245 -0.77 -13.29 16.00
C LEU A 245 -1.05 -14.24 17.17
N ASN A 246 -2.08 -15.06 17.04
CA ASN A 246 -2.38 -16.17 17.94
C ASN A 246 -1.64 -17.44 17.48
N TRP A 247 -0.43 -17.61 18.01
CA TRP A 247 0.43 -18.76 17.71
C TRP A 247 -0.22 -20.12 18.00
N ALA A 248 -0.99 -20.23 19.08
CA ALA A 248 -1.65 -21.48 19.45
C ALA A 248 -2.70 -21.86 18.40
N SER A 249 -3.62 -20.95 18.10
CA SER A 249 -4.65 -21.17 17.09
C SER A 249 -4.07 -21.48 15.71
N LEU A 250 -3.01 -20.76 15.31
CA LEU A 250 -2.36 -21.03 14.03
C LEU A 250 -1.71 -22.41 14.00
N LYS A 251 -0.97 -22.77 15.06
CA LYS A 251 -0.31 -24.07 15.14
C LYS A 251 -1.33 -25.20 15.09
N ASP A 252 -2.42 -25.08 15.85
CA ASP A 252 -3.51 -26.07 15.85
C ASP A 252 -4.12 -26.20 14.44
N SER A 253 -4.31 -25.09 13.72
CA SER A 253 -4.85 -25.13 12.35
C SER A 253 -3.89 -25.76 11.34
N VAL A 254 -2.58 -25.63 11.52
CA VAL A 254 -1.59 -26.35 10.71
C VAL A 254 -1.58 -27.84 11.06
N ASP A 255 -1.61 -28.20 12.34
CA ASP A 255 -1.61 -29.60 12.80
C ASP A 255 -2.89 -30.33 12.36
N ASP A 256 -4.03 -29.63 12.35
CA ASP A 256 -5.35 -30.15 11.93
C ASP A 256 -5.57 -30.08 10.41
N TYR A 257 -4.62 -29.52 9.64
CA TYR A 257 -4.74 -29.46 8.19
C TYR A 257 -4.79 -30.88 7.60
N PRO A 258 -5.84 -31.25 6.86
CA PRO A 258 -6.08 -32.65 6.48
C PRO A 258 -5.17 -33.16 5.36
N GLY A 259 -4.49 -32.25 4.64
CA GLY A 259 -3.60 -32.56 3.53
C GLY A 259 -2.14 -32.70 3.96
N ILE A 260 -1.29 -33.10 3.01
CA ILE A 260 0.16 -33.21 3.24
C ILE A 260 0.93 -32.02 2.66
N GLU A 261 0.22 -31.06 2.06
CA GLU A 261 0.81 -29.93 1.34
C GLU A 261 1.33 -28.83 2.27
N LEU A 262 1.02 -28.90 3.58
CA LEU A 262 1.47 -27.95 4.58
C LEU A 262 1.87 -28.70 5.85
N VAL A 263 3.16 -28.63 6.23
CA VAL A 263 3.68 -29.35 7.39
C VAL A 263 4.62 -28.46 8.21
N ILE A 264 4.52 -28.52 9.55
CA ILE A 264 5.49 -27.90 10.46
C ILE A 264 6.80 -28.68 10.40
N ALA A 265 7.83 -28.07 9.83
CA ALA A 265 9.19 -28.59 9.79
C ALA A 265 10.02 -28.16 11.02
N GLY A 266 9.59 -27.14 11.74
CA GLY A 266 10.23 -26.74 13.00
C GLY A 266 9.53 -25.56 13.68
N PHE A 267 9.71 -25.45 14.99
CA PHE A 267 9.17 -24.36 15.80
C PHE A 267 10.23 -23.95 16.83
N SER A 268 10.39 -22.64 17.07
CA SER A 268 11.44 -22.12 17.94
C SER A 268 11.01 -20.88 18.69
N VAL A 269 11.40 -20.84 19.97
CA VAL A 269 11.19 -19.72 20.90
C VAL A 269 12.52 -19.51 21.65
N PRO A 270 13.52 -18.86 21.03
CA PRO A 270 14.86 -18.72 21.62
C PRO A 270 14.88 -17.85 22.88
N GLY A 271 13.81 -17.10 23.15
CA GLY A 271 13.70 -16.19 24.29
C GLY A 271 14.22 -14.79 23.97
N ALA A 272 14.14 -13.91 24.97
CA ALA A 272 14.50 -12.51 24.83
C ALA A 272 16.03 -12.29 24.88
N VAL A 273 16.53 -11.43 24.00
CA VAL A 273 17.92 -10.97 23.97
C VAL A 273 17.95 -9.45 23.80
N THR A 274 18.91 -8.79 24.44
CA THR A 274 19.10 -7.35 24.30
C THR A 274 20.13 -7.05 23.21
N THR A 275 19.80 -6.13 22.30
CA THR A 275 20.71 -5.57 21.29
C THR A 275 20.52 -4.06 21.18
N THR A 276 21.36 -3.36 20.42
CA THR A 276 21.14 -1.94 20.11
C THR A 276 20.14 -1.79 18.96
N PHE A 277 19.38 -0.69 18.92
CA PHE A 277 18.46 -0.42 17.80
C PHE A 277 19.20 -0.38 16.45
N LYS A 278 20.45 0.10 16.43
CA LYS A 278 21.29 0.10 15.22
C LYS A 278 21.54 -1.30 14.67
N ASP A 279 21.85 -2.24 15.55
CA ASP A 279 22.23 -3.61 15.17
C ASP A 279 21.00 -4.54 15.09
N LEU A 280 19.82 -4.02 15.39
CA LEU A 280 18.56 -4.76 15.46
C LEU A 280 18.21 -5.50 14.16
N PRO A 281 18.29 -4.89 12.95
CA PRO A 281 17.93 -5.59 11.71
C PRO A 281 18.80 -6.81 11.44
N ASP A 282 20.12 -6.67 11.60
CA ASP A 282 21.09 -7.74 11.38
C ASP A 282 20.96 -8.84 12.43
N TYR A 283 20.74 -8.47 13.70
CA TYR A 283 20.47 -9.42 14.76
C TYR A 283 19.21 -10.24 14.47
N CYS A 284 18.09 -9.59 14.11
CA CYS A 284 16.85 -10.27 13.79
C CYS A 284 17.00 -11.18 12.56
N ALA A 285 17.68 -10.73 11.51
CA ALA A 285 17.95 -11.57 10.33
C ALA A 285 18.74 -12.83 10.70
N ALA A 286 19.77 -12.71 11.55
CA ALA A 286 20.54 -13.86 12.04
C ALA A 286 19.69 -14.79 12.93
N ALA A 287 18.92 -14.22 13.86
CA ALA A 287 18.04 -14.96 14.77
C ALA A 287 16.96 -15.77 14.03
N LEU A 288 16.51 -15.29 12.86
CA LEU A 288 15.57 -16.02 12.01
C LEU A 288 16.23 -17.14 11.21
N ARG A 289 17.51 -16.99 10.84
CA ARG A 289 18.25 -17.95 10.01
C ARG A 289 18.70 -19.18 10.79
N ASP A 290 19.30 -18.94 11.95
CA ASP A 290 20.18 -19.93 12.58
C ASP A 290 19.41 -21.08 13.27
N PRO A 291 18.32 -20.85 14.04
CA PRO A 291 17.73 -21.92 14.85
C PRO A 291 17.04 -23.02 14.05
N LEU A 292 16.58 -22.72 12.83
CA LEU A 292 15.85 -23.66 11.97
C LEU A 292 16.58 -23.95 10.64
N SER A 293 17.80 -23.43 10.49
CA SER A 293 18.64 -23.56 9.27
C SER A 293 17.85 -23.27 8.00
N VAL A 294 17.13 -22.14 8.00
CA VAL A 294 16.25 -21.75 6.89
C VAL A 294 17.09 -21.01 5.86
N PRO A 295 16.97 -21.32 4.55
CA PRO A 295 17.54 -20.46 3.52
C PRO A 295 16.81 -19.11 3.58
N ILE A 296 17.54 -18.01 3.77
CA ILE A 296 16.92 -16.68 3.92
C ILE A 296 17.19 -15.84 2.67
N PRO A 297 16.18 -15.09 2.18
CA PRO A 297 16.37 -14.09 1.13
C PRO A 297 17.47 -13.07 1.48
N SER A 298 18.35 -12.75 0.53
CA SER A 298 19.48 -11.83 0.77
C SER A 298 19.06 -10.41 1.17
N ASP A 299 17.83 -10.04 0.89
CA ASP A 299 17.22 -8.74 1.18
C ASP A 299 16.58 -8.66 2.58
N LEU A 300 16.45 -9.76 3.34
CA LEU A 300 15.73 -9.76 4.62
C LEU A 300 16.25 -8.68 5.60
N SER A 301 17.56 -8.55 5.79
CA SER A 301 18.11 -7.51 6.70
C SER A 301 17.73 -6.10 6.22
N SER A 302 17.75 -5.86 4.91
CA SER A 302 17.36 -4.57 4.35
C SER A 302 15.86 -4.27 4.52
N THR A 303 15.00 -5.29 4.40
CA THR A 303 13.57 -5.18 4.67
C THR A 303 13.31 -4.88 6.14
N LEU A 304 13.92 -5.65 7.06
CA LEU A 304 13.82 -5.40 8.50
C LEU A 304 14.33 -4.02 8.88
N SER A 305 15.44 -3.57 8.27
CA SER A 305 15.99 -2.24 8.49
C SER A 305 15.00 -1.14 8.10
N ARG A 306 14.38 -1.28 6.92
CA ARG A 306 13.34 -0.35 6.46
C ARG A 306 12.14 -0.35 7.40
N SER A 307 11.59 -1.53 7.72
CA SER A 307 10.39 -1.67 8.55
C SER A 307 10.61 -1.16 9.99
N PHE A 308 11.78 -1.40 10.59
CA PHE A 308 12.09 -0.86 11.92
C PHE A 308 12.40 0.64 11.90
N SER A 309 12.96 1.16 10.81
CA SER A 309 13.16 2.61 10.66
C SER A 309 11.87 3.40 10.45
N ASP A 310 10.80 2.75 10.00
CA ASP A 310 9.47 3.34 9.78
C ASP A 310 8.35 2.47 10.36
N LEU A 311 8.36 2.28 11.68
CA LEU A 311 7.33 1.51 12.40
C LEU A 311 5.92 2.09 12.23
N ARG A 312 5.81 3.40 11.93
CA ARG A 312 4.52 4.02 11.61
C ARG A 312 3.95 3.46 10.32
N TYR A 313 4.77 3.40 9.27
CA TYR A 313 4.38 2.76 8.02
C TYR A 313 4.07 1.28 8.24
N ALA A 314 4.92 0.54 8.97
CA ALA A 314 4.69 -0.87 9.26
C ALA A 314 3.34 -1.15 9.95
N LYS A 315 2.93 -0.25 10.87
CA LYS A 315 1.61 -0.29 11.50
C LYS A 315 0.48 -0.02 10.52
N GLN A 316 0.63 0.99 9.67
CA GLN A 316 -0.37 1.32 8.64
C GLN A 316 -0.53 0.21 7.61
N ALA A 317 0.57 -0.49 7.29
CA ALA A 317 0.59 -1.65 6.40
C ALA A 317 -0.02 -2.91 7.04
N GLY A 318 -0.14 -2.95 8.37
CA GLY A 318 -0.85 -3.99 9.12
C GLY A 318 0.04 -5.09 9.70
N TRP A 319 1.33 -5.11 9.39
CA TRP A 319 2.27 -6.13 9.85
C TRP A 319 3.05 -5.77 11.11
N ALA A 320 2.79 -4.60 11.70
CA ALA A 320 3.27 -4.27 13.03
C ALA A 320 2.16 -3.68 13.90
N ASP A 321 2.20 -3.91 15.20
CA ASP A 321 1.33 -3.23 16.17
C ASP A 321 2.05 -2.91 17.47
N PHE A 322 1.70 -1.76 18.03
CA PHE A 322 2.16 -1.33 19.34
C PHE A 322 1.17 -1.78 20.40
N LYS A 323 1.63 -2.50 21.42
CA LYS A 323 0.77 -3.07 22.46
C LYS A 323 1.45 -3.16 23.81
N GLN A 324 0.61 -3.30 24.83
CA GLN A 324 1.07 -3.64 26.17
C GLN A 324 1.48 -5.11 26.22
N ARG A 325 2.60 -5.40 26.87
CA ARG A 325 3.02 -6.78 27.16
C ARG A 325 2.12 -7.36 28.26
N GLU A 326 1.64 -8.57 28.05
CA GLU A 326 0.82 -9.30 29.04
C GLU A 326 1.49 -9.26 30.42
N SER A 327 0.74 -8.86 31.45
CA SER A 327 1.15 -8.77 32.86
C SER A 327 2.20 -7.71 33.26
N THR A 328 2.60 -6.80 32.36
CA THR A 328 3.51 -5.69 32.72
C THR A 328 2.99 -4.33 32.26
N ALA A 329 3.44 -3.24 32.87
CA ALA A 329 3.20 -1.88 32.37
C ALA A 329 4.09 -1.51 31.16
N GLN A 330 4.80 -2.48 30.59
CA GLN A 330 5.70 -2.26 29.46
C GLN A 330 4.92 -2.38 28.16
N TYR A 331 5.23 -1.49 27.23
CA TYR A 331 4.68 -1.49 25.88
C TYR A 331 5.80 -1.72 24.88
N GLY A 332 5.44 -2.34 23.76
CA GLY A 332 6.39 -2.68 22.72
C GLY A 332 5.70 -2.96 21.40
N TRP A 333 6.51 -3.25 20.39
CA TRP A 333 6.04 -3.60 19.06
C TRP A 333 6.01 -5.10 18.89
N GLU A 334 4.92 -5.61 18.31
CA GLU A 334 4.96 -6.89 17.61
C GLU A 334 5.10 -6.61 16.12
N TYR A 335 6.18 -7.08 15.52
CA TYR A 335 6.38 -7.08 14.08
C TYR A 335 6.24 -8.50 13.54
N ARG A 336 5.55 -8.66 12.42
CA ARG A 336 5.17 -9.95 11.85
C ARG A 336 5.77 -10.06 10.45
N VAL A 337 6.53 -11.12 10.20
CA VAL A 337 7.22 -11.33 8.92
C VAL A 337 7.02 -12.76 8.45
N LEU A 338 6.84 -12.93 7.14
CA LEU A 338 6.74 -14.22 6.48
C LEU A 338 7.73 -14.27 5.35
N THR A 339 8.74 -15.13 5.49
CA THR A 339 9.74 -15.33 4.43
C THR A 339 9.41 -16.60 3.66
N MET A 340 9.62 -16.59 2.34
CA MET A 340 9.38 -17.75 1.48
C MET A 340 10.51 -17.93 0.46
N VAL A 341 11.04 -19.15 0.39
CA VAL A 341 12.15 -19.49 -0.50
C VAL A 341 11.92 -20.87 -1.13
N PRO A 342 12.38 -21.10 -2.38
CA PRO A 342 12.30 -22.42 -2.98
C PRO A 342 12.98 -23.48 -2.10
N ASN A 343 12.38 -24.66 -1.99
CA ASN A 343 13.02 -25.76 -1.28
C ASN A 343 14.11 -26.36 -2.19
N PRO A 344 15.40 -26.28 -1.82
CA PRO A 344 16.47 -26.79 -2.67
C PRO A 344 16.45 -28.31 -2.83
N SER A 345 15.75 -29.01 -1.92
CA SER A 345 15.69 -30.48 -1.90
C SER A 345 14.48 -31.04 -2.64
N VAL A 346 13.40 -30.25 -2.80
CA VAL A 346 12.13 -30.69 -3.40
C VAL A 346 11.60 -29.57 -4.28
N ALA A 347 11.68 -29.77 -5.60
CA ALA A 347 11.34 -28.73 -6.58
C ALA A 347 9.88 -28.28 -6.55
N GLU A 348 8.99 -29.12 -6.00
CA GLU A 348 7.55 -28.83 -5.89
C GLU A 348 7.17 -28.20 -4.54
N ASP A 349 8.14 -27.99 -3.66
CA ASP A 349 7.93 -27.39 -2.36
C ASP A 349 8.67 -26.05 -2.25
N PHE A 350 8.21 -25.23 -1.32
CA PHE A 350 8.95 -24.13 -0.78
C PHE A 350 9.01 -24.18 0.75
N ILE A 351 10.01 -23.50 1.30
CA ILE A 351 10.12 -23.31 2.73
C ILE A 351 9.53 -21.94 3.06
N ALA A 352 8.55 -21.94 3.96
CA ALA A 352 8.03 -20.72 4.56
C ALA A 352 8.52 -20.62 6.01
N LEU A 353 9.02 -19.45 6.40
CA LEU A 353 9.34 -19.15 7.79
C LEU A 353 8.49 -17.97 8.23
N LEU A 354 7.52 -18.27 9.07
CA LEU A 354 6.68 -17.29 9.74
C LEU A 354 7.34 -16.89 11.06
N ALA A 355 7.40 -15.60 11.36
CA ALA A 355 7.89 -15.11 12.63
C ALA A 355 7.16 -13.88 13.16
N THR A 356 7.10 -13.79 14.48
CA THR A 356 6.77 -12.56 15.23
C THR A 356 8.02 -12.12 15.98
N ILE A 357 8.39 -10.85 15.86
CA ILE A 357 9.49 -10.24 16.59
C ILE A 357 8.87 -9.24 17.56
N GLN A 358 8.96 -9.52 18.86
CA GLN A 358 8.59 -8.56 19.89
C GLN A 358 9.78 -7.65 20.21
N LEU A 359 9.55 -6.34 20.16
CA LEU A 359 10.53 -5.30 20.47
C LEU A 359 10.06 -4.50 21.68
N ASP A 360 10.86 -4.51 22.74
CA ASP A 360 10.56 -3.79 23.98
C ASP A 360 11.76 -2.92 24.39
N SER A 361 11.50 -1.77 25.00
CA SER A 361 12.55 -0.97 25.63
C SER A 361 12.08 -0.32 26.92
N PRO A 362 12.82 -0.45 28.04
CA PRO A 362 12.47 0.25 29.28
C PRO A 362 12.64 1.78 29.17
N LYS A 363 13.33 2.26 28.12
CA LYS A 363 13.58 3.69 27.87
C LYS A 363 12.51 4.34 26.99
N ILE A 364 11.64 3.55 26.35
CA ILE A 364 10.64 4.04 25.40
C ILE A 364 9.26 3.49 25.81
N SER A 365 8.50 4.29 26.54
CA SER A 365 7.17 3.89 27.05
C SER A 365 6.04 4.11 26.06
N ASP A 366 6.16 5.12 25.20
CA ASP A 366 5.06 5.59 24.34
C ASP A 366 5.33 5.28 22.87
N GLU A 367 4.26 5.00 22.13
CA GLU A 367 4.33 4.64 20.70
C GLU A 367 5.09 5.69 19.88
N SER A 368 4.84 6.98 20.14
CA SER A 368 5.47 8.08 19.40
C SER A 368 6.99 8.12 19.56
N GLY A 369 7.53 7.66 20.70
CA GLY A 369 8.96 7.59 20.95
C GLY A 369 9.70 6.59 20.05
N TRP A 370 8.97 5.65 19.43
CA TRP A 370 9.54 4.68 18.50
C TRP A 370 9.69 5.22 17.07
N TYR A 371 9.05 6.33 16.72
CA TYR A 371 9.06 6.85 15.35
C TYR A 371 10.32 7.64 15.01
N GLU A 372 11.13 8.03 16.00
CA GLU A 372 12.34 8.81 15.81
C GLU A 372 13.59 7.92 15.74
N ALA A 373 13.61 6.97 14.81
CA ALA A 373 14.64 5.92 14.68
C ALA A 373 16.09 6.43 14.81
N ASN A 374 16.40 7.60 14.26
CA ASN A 374 17.74 8.21 14.33
C ASN A 374 18.19 8.55 15.76
N GLN A 375 17.25 8.80 16.67
CA GLN A 375 17.55 9.06 18.08
C GLN A 375 17.66 7.76 18.89
N LEU A 376 17.18 6.65 18.34
CA LEU A 376 17.14 5.35 19.02
C LEU A 376 18.39 4.50 18.78
N TYR A 377 19.29 4.88 17.86
CA TYR A 377 20.40 4.01 17.43
C TYR A 377 21.23 3.39 18.56
N SER A 378 21.45 4.12 19.67
CA SER A 378 22.21 3.62 20.83
C SER A 378 21.33 3.09 21.97
N THR A 379 20.02 3.01 21.75
CA THR A 379 19.06 2.51 22.72
C THR A 379 19.05 0.99 22.72
N ASP A 380 19.12 0.42 23.92
CA ASP A 380 18.97 -1.01 24.14
C ASP A 380 17.51 -1.43 23.90
N ILE A 381 17.34 -2.42 23.03
CA ILE A 381 16.08 -3.04 22.66
C ILE A 381 16.13 -4.50 23.06
N SER A 382 15.15 -4.94 23.83
CA SER A 382 14.87 -6.34 24.08
C SER A 382 14.11 -6.91 22.89
N VAL A 383 14.61 -7.99 22.31
CA VAL A 383 14.08 -8.66 21.13
C VAL A 383 13.69 -10.07 21.51
N ASN A 384 12.45 -10.46 21.27
CA ASN A 384 11.95 -11.80 21.56
C ASN A 384 11.22 -12.38 20.34
N PRO A 385 11.92 -13.14 19.48
CA PRO A 385 11.32 -13.75 18.31
C PRO A 385 10.63 -15.07 18.65
N VAL A 386 9.52 -15.35 17.95
CA VAL A 386 8.86 -16.66 17.87
C VAL A 386 8.78 -17.02 16.41
N MET A 387 9.09 -18.27 16.05
CA MET A 387 9.24 -18.67 14.66
C MET A 387 8.72 -20.08 14.39
N MET A 388 8.12 -20.25 13.22
CA MET A 388 7.64 -21.53 12.70
C MET A 388 8.13 -21.71 11.26
N LYS A 389 8.87 -22.80 11.02
CA LYS A 389 9.30 -23.24 9.69
C LYS A 389 8.29 -24.25 9.17
N LEU A 390 7.86 -24.02 7.95
CA LEU A 390 6.88 -24.84 7.24
C LEU A 390 7.50 -25.32 5.92
N ALA A 391 7.20 -26.56 5.55
CA ALA A 391 7.36 -27.05 4.19
C ALA A 391 5.99 -26.97 3.52
N VAL A 392 5.93 -26.34 2.34
CA VAL A 392 4.68 -26.06 1.64
C VAL A 392 4.80 -26.54 0.20
N ASN A 393 3.94 -27.49 -0.19
CA ASN A 393 3.87 -27.97 -1.56
C ASN A 393 3.10 -26.97 -2.43
N LYS A 394 3.47 -26.84 -3.72
CA LYS A 394 2.80 -25.94 -4.67
C LYS A 394 1.29 -26.19 -4.80
N ASP A 395 0.82 -27.41 -4.51
CA ASP A 395 -0.59 -27.76 -4.62
C ASP A 395 -1.40 -27.37 -3.36
N PHE A 396 -0.78 -26.76 -2.34
CA PHE A 396 -1.46 -26.28 -1.14
C PHE A 396 -2.60 -25.30 -1.48
N LYS A 397 -3.76 -25.52 -0.86
CA LYS A 397 -4.92 -24.65 -0.96
C LYS A 397 -5.47 -24.38 0.43
N ALA A 398 -5.68 -23.11 0.77
CA ALA A 398 -6.38 -22.77 2.00
C ALA A 398 -7.81 -23.30 1.91
N LEU A 399 -8.26 -24.02 2.94
CA LEU A 399 -9.66 -24.41 3.03
C LEU A 399 -10.49 -23.15 3.19
N THR A 400 -11.27 -22.81 2.17
CA THR A 400 -12.30 -21.77 2.31
C THR A 400 -13.32 -22.28 3.31
N THR A 401 -13.32 -21.73 4.51
CA THR A 401 -14.43 -21.92 5.46
C THR A 401 -15.72 -21.52 4.76
N ALA A 402 -16.60 -22.49 4.53
CA ALA A 402 -17.89 -22.33 3.87
C ALA A 402 -18.87 -21.51 4.70
#